data_AF-A0A2W4PAT9-F1
#
_entry.id   AF-A0A2W4PAT9-F1
#
_cell.length_a   1.000
_cell.length_b   1.000
_cell.length_c   1.000
_cell.angle_alpha   90.00
_cell.angle_beta   90.00
_cell.angle_gamma   90.00
#
_symmetry.space_group_name_H-M   'P 1'
#
loop_
_entity.id
_entity.type
_entity.pdbx_description
1 polymer ?
#
loop_
_entity_poly.entity_id
_entity_poly.type
_entity_poly.pdbx_seq_one_letter_code
_entity_poly.pdbx_strand_id
1 'polypeptide(L)' 'DAPVESPAQVSIEEASFDQGDALLAEIEAFLRTIRTGGRPVVTGEDGLRALETAMRITELVQRSAHRSSAP' A
#
# COMPACT_ATOMS: atom_id res chain seq x y z
N ASP A 1 38.93 -27.52 1.00
CA ASP A 1 37.71 -26.71 1.21
C ASP A 1 37.43 -25.85 0.00
N ALA A 2 36.45 -26.25 -0.79
CA ALA A 2 35.93 -25.43 -1.88
C ALA A 2 34.91 -24.43 -1.32
N PRO A 3 34.82 -23.20 -1.86
CA PRO A 3 33.87 -22.23 -1.38
C PRO A 3 32.46 -22.65 -1.81
N VAL A 4 31.54 -22.67 -0.86
CA VAL A 4 30.12 -22.92 -1.13
C VAL A 4 29.54 -21.65 -1.73
N GLU A 5 29.35 -21.62 -3.05
CA GLU A 5 28.56 -20.57 -3.70
C GLU A 5 27.08 -20.76 -3.35
N SER A 6 26.55 -19.86 -2.51
CA SER A 6 25.13 -19.78 -2.22
C SER A 6 24.42 -18.98 -3.33
N PRO A 7 23.41 -19.53 -4.02
CA PRO A 7 22.79 -18.91 -5.21
C PRO A 7 21.79 -17.78 -4.90
N ALA A 8 21.86 -17.16 -3.71
CA ALA A 8 20.92 -16.12 -3.30
C ALA A 8 21.65 -14.87 -2.78
N GLN A 9 22.44 -14.24 -3.64
CA GLN A 9 22.97 -12.90 -3.37
C GLN A 9 21.89 -11.88 -3.75
N VAL A 10 21.09 -11.43 -2.77
CA VAL A 10 20.15 -10.32 -2.95
C VAL A 10 20.94 -9.02 -2.80
N SER A 11 21.00 -8.20 -3.86
CA SER A 11 21.50 -6.83 -3.74
C SER A 11 20.38 -5.92 -3.25
N ILE A 12 20.62 -5.19 -2.17
CA ILE A 12 19.69 -4.20 -1.62
C ILE A 12 20.18 -2.83 -2.09
N GLU A 13 19.30 -2.09 -2.76
CA GLU A 13 19.51 -0.68 -3.10
C GLU A 13 18.56 0.16 -2.25
N GLU A 14 19.10 1.04 -1.41
CA GLU A 14 18.33 2.02 -0.64
C GLU A 14 18.40 3.39 -1.33
N ALA A 15 17.22 3.95 -1.62
CA ALA A 15 17.08 5.32 -2.10
C ALA A 15 16.26 6.12 -1.08
N SER A 16 16.75 7.31 -0.75
CA SER A 16 16.04 8.30 0.07
C SER A 16 15.42 9.35 -0.85
N PHE A 17 14.14 9.64 -0.62
CA PHE A 17 13.41 10.71 -1.29
C PHE A 17 12.97 11.73 -0.24
N ASP A 18 12.87 12.99 -0.65
CA ASP A 18 12.31 14.03 0.21
C ASP A 18 10.86 13.67 0.57
N GLN A 19 10.62 13.52 1.88
CA GLN A 19 9.29 13.27 2.40
C GLN A 19 8.55 14.61 2.46
N GLY A 20 7.97 15.01 1.33
CA GLY A 20 7.07 16.16 1.29
C GLY A 20 5.90 15.97 2.28
N ASP A 21 5.29 17.08 2.71
CA ASP A 21 4.08 17.02 3.54
C ASP A 21 2.93 16.42 2.73
N ALA A 22 2.72 15.12 2.90
CA ALA A 22 1.73 14.36 2.14
C ALA A 22 0.30 14.85 2.39
N LEU A 23 0.01 15.32 3.62
CA LEU A 23 -1.32 15.82 3.97
C LEU A 23 -1.58 17.16 3.29
N LEU A 24 -0.60 18.07 3.30
CA LEU A 24 -0.70 19.34 2.58
C LEU A 24 -0.93 19.09 1.08
N ALA A 25 -0.13 18.21 0.48
CA ALA A 25 -0.23 17.88 -0.94
C ALA A 25 -1.60 17.27 -1.31
N GLU A 26 -2.17 16.43 -0.45
CA GLU A 26 -3.51 15.85 -0.62
C GLU A 26 -4.59 16.94 -0.60
N ILE A 27 -4.55 17.86 0.37
CA ILE A 27 -5.52 18.94 0.50
C ILE A 27 -5.46 19.88 -0.71
N GLU A 28 -4.25 20.23 -1.16
CA GLU A 28 -4.06 21.05 -2.37
C GLU A 28 -4.63 20.37 -3.61
N ALA A 29 -4.39 19.06 -3.76
CA ALA A 29 -4.93 18.27 -4.86
C ALA A 29 -6.47 18.22 -4.84
N PHE A 30 -7.07 18.03 -3.66
CA PHE A 30 -8.52 18.05 -3.47
C PHE A 30 -9.14 19.39 -3.87
N LEU A 31 -8.62 20.50 -3.32
CA LEU A 31 -9.14 21.84 -3.61
C LEU A 31 -8.97 22.22 -5.08
N ARG A 32 -7.83 21.86 -5.69
CA ARG A 32 -7.60 22.08 -7.14
C ARG A 32 -8.63 21.33 -7.99
N THR A 33 -8.93 20.08 -7.64
CA THR A 33 -9.93 19.27 -8.35
C THR A 33 -11.29 19.95 -8.31
N ILE A 34 -11.72 20.44 -7.14
CA ILE A 34 -12.99 21.17 -6.99
C ILE A 34 -13.00 22.44 -7.85
N ARG A 35 -11.96 23.27 -7.75
CA ARG A 35 -11.89 24.57 -8.46
C ARG A 35 -11.90 24.41 -9.98
N THR A 36 -11.32 23.32 -10.49
CA THR A 36 -11.15 23.09 -11.93
C THR A 36 -12.23 22.18 -12.52
N GLY A 37 -13.02 21.51 -11.69
CA GLY A 37 -13.93 20.45 -12.13
C GLY A 37 -13.19 19.23 -12.70
N GLY A 38 -11.91 19.06 -12.37
CA GLY A 38 -11.08 17.94 -12.84
C GLY A 38 -11.44 16.61 -12.19
N ARG A 39 -10.84 15.52 -12.67
CA ARG A 39 -10.93 14.21 -12.01
C ARG A 39 -9.95 14.16 -10.82
N PRO A 40 -10.39 13.78 -9.61
CA PRO A 40 -9.48 13.64 -8.47
C PRO A 40 -8.47 12.51 -8.71
N VAL A 41 -7.31 12.61 -8.06
CA VAL A 41 -6.26 11.56 -8.10
C VAL A 41 -6.79 10.23 -7.57
N VAL A 42 -7.71 10.27 -6.61
CA VAL A 42 -8.46 9.13 -6.09
C VAL A 42 -9.95 9.44 -6.19
N THR A 43 -10.70 8.65 -6.97
CA THR A 43 -12.16 8.81 -7.07
C THR A 43 -12.90 8.08 -5.95
N GLY A 44 -14.21 8.30 -5.83
CA GLY A 44 -15.05 7.55 -4.89
C GLY A 44 -15.06 6.05 -5.20
N GLU A 45 -15.07 5.66 -6.48
CA GLU A 45 -15.00 4.27 -6.89
C GLU A 45 -13.64 3.64 -6.58
N ASP A 46 -12.55 4.41 -6.67
CA ASP A 46 -11.23 3.95 -6.24
C ASP A 46 -11.25 3.64 -4.73
N GLY A 47 -11.85 4.53 -3.93
CA GLY A 47 -12.04 4.34 -2.49
C GLY A 47 -12.90 3.11 -2.15
N LEU A 48 -14.00 2.88 -2.87
CA LEU A 48 -14.84 1.71 -2.70
C LEU A 48 -14.07 0.41 -2.94
N ARG A 49 -13.34 0.32 -4.06
CA ARG A 49 -12.53 -0.88 -4.39
C ARG A 49 -11.43 -1.13 -3.37
N ALA A 50 -10.80 -0.06 -2.87
CA ALA A 50 -9.80 -0.17 -1.81
C ALA A 50 -10.42 -0.73 -0.52
N LEU A 51 -11.61 -0.24 -0.14
CA LEU A 51 -12.33 -0.72 1.04
C LEU A 51 -12.75 -2.18 0.91
N GLU A 52 -13.33 -2.59 -0.22
CA GLU A 52 -13.70 -3.99 -0.49
C GLU A 52 -12.49 -4.91 -0.38
N THR A 53 -11.34 -4.48 -0.91
CA THR A 53 -10.08 -5.22 -0.82
C THR A 53 -9.62 -5.35 0.63
N ALA A 54 -9.65 -4.27 1.41
CA ALA A 54 -9.26 -4.28 2.82
C ALA A 54 -10.16 -5.21 3.65
N MET A 55 -11.47 -5.21 3.39
CA MET A 55 -12.42 -6.14 4.04
C MET A 55 -12.07 -7.59 3.73
N ARG A 56 -11.83 -7.93 2.46
CA ARG A 56 -11.46 -9.29 2.04
C ARG A 56 -10.16 -9.76 2.69
N ILE A 57 -9.15 -8.89 2.78
CA ILE A 57 -7.89 -9.19 3.48
C ILE A 57 -8.17 -9.45 4.96
N THR A 58 -8.98 -8.60 5.59
CA THR A 58 -9.34 -8.73 7.01
C THR A 58 -10.01 -10.07 7.29
N GLU A 59 -10.96 -10.49 6.45
CA GLU A 59 -11.63 -11.81 6.55
C GLU A 59 -10.64 -12.98 6.41
N LEU A 60 -9.66 -12.87 5.49
CA LEU A 60 -8.64 -13.89 5.30
C LEU A 60 -7.73 -14.01 6.52
N VAL A 61 -7.25 -12.88 7.05
CA VAL A 61 -6.40 -12.83 8.25
C VAL A 61 -7.13 -13.41 9.46
N GLN A 62 -8.39 -13.01 9.67
CA GLN A 62 -9.21 -13.56 10.75
C GLN A 62 -9.37 -15.07 10.62
N ARG A 63 -9.74 -15.60 9.44
CA ARG A 63 -9.86 -17.06 9.24
C ARG A 63 -8.55 -17.80 9.47
N SER A 64 -7.41 -17.22 9.09
CA SER A 64 -6.08 -17.79 9.35
C SER A 64 -5.77 -17.85 10.85
N ALA A 65 -6.07 -16.78 11.58
CA ALA A 65 -5.88 -16.71 13.03
C ALA A 65 -6.72 -17.77 13.76
N HIS A 66 -8.01 -17.91 13.39
CA HIS A 66 -8.90 -18.93 13.97
C HIS A 66 -8.42 -20.36 13.71
N ARG A 67 -7.84 -20.63 12.53
CA ARG A 67 -7.28 -21.95 12.19
C ARG A 67 -6.01 -22.26 12.98
N SER A 68 -5.20 -21.22 13.25
CA SER A 68 -3.96 -21.35 14.01
C SER A 68 -4.20 -21.53 15.51
N SER A 69 -5.40 -21.19 16.00
CA SER A 69 -5.84 -21.40 17.39
C SER A 69 -6.68 -22.67 17.61
N ALA A 70 -6.95 -23.46 16.56
CA ALA A 70 -7.64 -24.74 16.70
C ALA A 70 -6.64 -25.82 17.17
N PRO A 71 -6.99 -26.65 18.18
CA PRO A 71 -6.12 -27.72 18.69
C PRO A 71 -5.87 -28.83 17.67
#